data_AF-A0A810MQI6-F1
#
_entry.id   AF-A0A810MQI6-F1
#
_cell.length_a   1.000
_cell.length_b   1.000
_cell.length_c   1.000
_cell.angle_alpha   90.00
_cell.angle_beta   90.00
_cell.angle_gamma   90.00
#
_symmetry.space_group_name_H-M   'P 1'
#
loop_
_entity.id
_entity.type
_entity.pdbx_description
1 polymer ?
#
loop_
_entity_poly.entity_id
_entity_poly.type
_entity_poly.pdbx_seq_one_letter_code
_entity_poly.pdbx_strand_id
1 'polypeptide(L)'
;MEQQPDPGFAPGLTAHVELTVTDSDTAQAVGSGDVPVLGTPRVLALAEAATVAATARRMPTGMTTVGTRVELDHRAPTPIGRRVTAHAQLAKVDGRRLLFEIVVTDGDTTVAEGRVERILVDRQRFVARAFGPDES
;
A
#
# COMPACT_ATOMS: atom_id res chain seq x y z
N MET A 1 -20.46 -23.91 -4.70
CA MET A 1 -19.28 -23.38 -3.99
C MET A 1 -18.22 -23.15 -5.06
N GLU A 2 -18.26 -21.98 -5.72
CA GLU A 2 -17.34 -21.70 -6.83
C GLU A 2 -15.92 -21.56 -6.27
N GLN A 3 -15.04 -22.49 -6.66
CA GLN A 3 -13.62 -22.42 -6.34
C GLN A 3 -13.04 -21.21 -7.07
N GLN A 4 -12.71 -20.17 -6.30
CA GLN A 4 -12.07 -18.98 -6.82
C GLN A 4 -10.66 -19.37 -7.27
N PRO A 5 -10.22 -18.99 -8.49
CA PRO A 5 -8.91 -19.38 -9.00
C PRO A 5 -7.83 -18.90 -8.03
N ASP A 6 -6.86 -19.77 -7.74
CA ASP A 6 -5.65 -19.40 -7.02
C ASP A 6 -4.96 -18.29 -7.83
N PRO A 7 -4.83 -17.07 -7.29
CA PRO A 7 -4.25 -15.95 -8.03
C PRO A 7 -2.77 -16.15 -8.39
N GLY A 8 -2.13 -17.23 -7.93
CA GLY A 8 -0.76 -17.54 -8.29
C GLY A 8 0.25 -16.56 -7.70
N PHE A 9 -0.11 -15.90 -6.60
CA PHE A 9 0.84 -15.13 -5.81
C PHE A 9 1.67 -16.09 -4.96
N ALA A 10 2.99 -15.94 -5.03
CA ALA A 10 3.91 -16.64 -4.15
C ALA A 10 4.55 -15.63 -3.17
N PRO A 11 4.85 -16.03 -1.93
CA PRO A 11 5.72 -15.25 -1.06
C PRO A 11 7.03 -14.89 -1.76
N GLY A 12 7.59 -13.72 -1.41
CA GLY A 12 8.82 -13.20 -1.99
C GLY A 12 8.65 -12.26 -3.19
N LEU A 13 7.41 -12.00 -3.64
CA LEU A 13 7.18 -10.89 -4.57
C LEU A 13 7.56 -9.56 -3.92
N THR A 14 8.30 -8.73 -4.66
CA THR A 14 8.76 -7.44 -4.17
C THR A 14 8.52 -6.33 -5.19
N ALA A 15 8.40 -5.10 -4.68
CA ALA A 15 8.49 -3.89 -5.46
C ALA A 15 8.93 -2.73 -4.56
N HIS A 16 9.32 -1.62 -5.18
CA HIS A 16 9.54 -0.37 -4.49
C HIS A 16 8.89 0.79 -5.26
N VAL A 17 8.58 1.86 -4.54
CA VAL A 17 8.06 3.12 -5.09
C VAL A 17 8.76 4.27 -4.37
N GLU A 18 9.14 5.29 -5.14
CA GLU A 18 9.81 6.49 -4.62
C GLU A 18 8.86 7.69 -4.56
N LEU A 19 9.09 8.57 -3.60
CA LEU A 19 8.42 9.86 -3.46
C LEU A 19 9.45 10.92 -3.07
N THR A 20 9.48 12.03 -3.80
CA THR A 20 10.14 13.25 -3.29
C THR A 20 9.10 14.05 -2.53
N VAL A 21 9.37 14.34 -1.26
CA VAL A 21 8.42 15.02 -0.36
C VAL A 21 8.16 16.44 -0.87
N THR A 22 6.89 16.75 -1.12
CA THR A 22 6.43 18.10 -1.48
C THR A 22 5.55 18.70 -0.39
N ASP A 23 5.15 19.95 -0.53
CA ASP A 23 4.20 20.59 0.40
C ASP A 23 2.92 19.78 0.59
N SER A 24 2.40 19.16 -0.48
CA SER A 24 1.17 18.36 -0.43
C SER A 24 1.31 17.04 0.34
N ASP A 25 2.54 16.60 0.61
CA ASP A 25 2.82 15.38 1.36
C ASP A 25 2.97 15.60 2.86
N THR A 26 2.99 16.86 3.30
CA THR A 26 3.27 17.22 4.69
C THR A 26 2.13 16.88 5.64
N ALA A 27 2.46 16.65 6.92
CA ALA A 27 1.48 16.43 7.97
C ALA A 27 0.43 17.57 8.04
N GLN A 28 0.87 18.82 7.84
CA GLN A 28 -0.01 19.98 7.73
C GLN A 28 -0.98 19.89 6.54
N ALA A 29 -0.47 19.59 5.34
CA ALA A 29 -1.29 19.55 4.13
C ALA A 29 -2.30 18.38 4.13
N VAL A 30 -1.91 17.23 4.69
CA VAL A 30 -2.80 16.05 4.75
C VAL A 30 -3.68 16.02 6.00
N GLY A 31 -3.58 17.03 6.88
CA GLY A 31 -4.41 17.16 8.09
C GLY A 31 -4.09 16.17 9.19
N SER A 32 -2.88 15.59 9.22
CA SER A 32 -2.43 14.65 10.25
C SER A 32 -1.56 15.27 11.35
N GLY A 33 -1.29 16.58 11.26
CA GLY A 33 -0.45 17.34 12.18
C GLY A 33 -0.27 18.76 11.70
N ASP A 34 0.67 19.50 12.29
CA ASP A 34 0.89 20.93 12.06
C ASP A 34 2.33 21.27 11.63
N VAL A 35 3.11 20.26 11.23
CA VAL A 35 4.52 20.40 10.86
C VAL A 35 4.76 20.19 9.35
N PRO A 36 5.75 20.90 8.75
CA PRO A 36 6.06 20.82 7.31
C PRO A 36 7.02 19.65 6.99
N VAL A 37 6.71 18.45 7.49
CA VAL A 37 7.44 17.20 7.21
C VAL A 37 6.47 16.14 6.73
N LEU A 38 6.98 15.11 6.06
CA LEU A 38 6.21 13.99 5.51
C LEU A 38 5.18 13.47 6.54
N GLY A 39 3.91 13.46 6.17
CA GLY A 39 2.84 12.99 7.04
C GLY A 39 2.73 11.47 7.04
N THR A 40 2.38 10.89 8.21
CA THR A 40 2.11 9.44 8.33
C THR A 40 1.10 8.92 7.29
N PRO A 41 0.01 9.64 6.94
CA PRO A 41 -0.89 9.19 5.88
C PRO A 41 -0.21 9.06 4.50
N ARG A 42 0.78 9.90 4.17
CA ARG A 42 1.54 9.74 2.92
C ARG A 42 2.49 8.56 2.96
N VAL A 43 3.16 8.32 4.08
CA VAL A 43 3.99 7.12 4.26
C VAL A 43 3.14 5.87 4.04
N LEU A 44 1.97 5.81 4.66
CA LEU A 44 1.01 4.72 4.49
C LEU A 44 0.61 4.54 3.02
N ALA A 45 0.23 5.61 2.34
CA ALA A 45 -0.18 5.53 0.95
C ALA A 45 0.97 5.12 0.01
N LEU A 46 2.21 5.53 0.29
CA LEU A 46 3.40 5.09 -0.44
C LEU A 46 3.67 3.59 -0.22
N ALA A 47 3.53 3.12 1.02
CA ALA A 47 3.61 1.70 1.36
C ALA A 47 2.56 0.87 0.61
N GLU A 48 1.29 1.33 0.59
CA GLU A 48 0.24 0.67 -0.18
C GLU A 48 0.54 0.65 -1.68
N ALA A 49 1.05 1.76 -2.25
CA ALA A 49 1.46 1.79 -3.65
C ALA A 49 2.53 0.73 -3.96
N ALA A 50 3.52 0.54 -3.08
CA ALA A 50 4.53 -0.51 -3.22
C ALA A 50 3.92 -1.93 -3.18
N THR A 51 2.95 -2.18 -2.30
CA THR A 51 2.25 -3.48 -2.28
C THR A 51 1.43 -3.77 -3.55
N VAL A 52 0.82 -2.73 -4.13
CA VAL A 52 0.12 -2.83 -5.42
C VAL A 52 1.11 -3.13 -6.54
N ALA A 53 2.23 -2.41 -6.58
CA ALA A 53 3.29 -2.64 -7.57
C ALA A 53 3.86 -4.07 -7.50
N ALA A 54 4.04 -4.62 -6.29
CA ALA A 54 4.55 -5.98 -6.08
C ALA A 54 3.65 -7.08 -6.68
N THR A 55 2.35 -6.82 -6.80
CA THR A 55 1.37 -7.78 -7.33
C THR A 55 0.97 -7.51 -8.78
N ALA A 56 1.24 -6.31 -9.31
CA ALA A 56 0.71 -5.84 -10.59
C ALA A 56 0.96 -6.81 -11.76
N ARG A 57 2.18 -7.36 -11.89
CA ARG A 57 2.56 -8.26 -13.01
C ARG A 57 1.90 -9.63 -12.95
N ARG A 58 1.34 -10.02 -11.80
CA ARG A 58 0.72 -11.32 -11.56
C ARG A 58 -0.79 -11.20 -11.32
N MET A 59 -1.34 -9.99 -11.39
CA MET A 59 -2.76 -9.74 -11.12
C MET A 59 -3.63 -10.40 -12.19
N PRO A 60 -4.56 -11.29 -11.82
CA PRO A 60 -5.51 -11.84 -12.80
C PRO A 60 -6.42 -10.76 -13.38
N THR A 61 -6.82 -10.93 -14.64
CA THR A 61 -7.81 -10.05 -15.30
C THR A 61 -9.09 -9.96 -14.46
N GLY A 62 -9.64 -8.76 -14.33
CA GLY A 62 -10.86 -8.51 -13.54
C GLY A 62 -10.64 -8.42 -12.02
N MET A 63 -9.49 -8.87 -11.50
CA MET A 63 -9.18 -8.83 -10.07
C MET A 63 -8.41 -7.56 -9.67
N THR A 64 -8.49 -7.20 -8.39
CA THR A 64 -7.67 -6.16 -7.73
C THR A 64 -7.44 -6.52 -6.27
N THR A 65 -6.57 -5.79 -5.57
CA THR A 65 -6.40 -5.94 -4.12
C THR A 65 -6.81 -4.67 -3.39
N VAL A 66 -7.44 -4.82 -2.22
CA VAL A 66 -7.87 -3.72 -1.35
C VAL A 66 -7.19 -3.87 0.01
N GLY A 67 -6.63 -2.78 0.55
CA GLY A 67 -6.07 -2.76 1.90
C GLY A 67 -7.15 -2.96 2.95
N THR A 68 -6.87 -3.76 3.98
CA THR A 68 -7.85 -4.07 5.04
C THR A 68 -7.31 -3.91 6.45
N ARG A 69 -5.98 -3.96 6.61
CA ARG A 69 -5.30 -3.67 7.87
C ARG A 69 -3.92 -3.11 7.57
N VAL A 70 -3.49 -2.16 8.40
CA VAL A 70 -2.12 -1.69 8.43
C VAL A 70 -1.64 -1.55 9.87
N GLU A 71 -0.36 -1.82 10.07
CA GLU A 71 0.41 -1.53 11.27
C GLU A 71 1.71 -0.86 10.80
N LEU A 72 2.04 0.31 11.33
CA LEU A 72 3.14 1.14 10.84
C LEU A 72 3.75 1.95 11.98
N ASP A 73 5.07 1.82 12.15
CA ASP A 73 5.87 2.72 12.95
C ASP A 73 6.48 3.80 12.05
N HIS A 74 6.18 5.08 12.29
CA HIS A 74 6.81 6.21 11.60
C HIS A 74 7.86 6.82 12.54
N ARG A 75 9.13 6.46 12.31
CA ARG A 75 10.23 6.57 13.28
C ARG A 75 11.04 7.84 13.18
N ALA A 76 11.15 8.42 11.98
CA ALA A 76 11.94 9.62 11.74
C ALA A 76 11.22 10.58 10.81
N PRO A 77 11.27 11.90 11.08
CA PRO A 77 10.67 12.90 10.19
C PRO A 77 11.49 13.04 8.91
N THR A 78 10.81 13.29 7.79
CA THR A 78 11.44 13.58 6.49
C THR A 78 10.99 14.95 5.97
N PRO A 79 11.88 15.95 5.86
CA PRO A 79 11.52 17.29 5.39
C PRO A 79 11.22 17.33 3.87
N ILE A 80 10.56 18.39 3.43
CA ILE A 80 10.33 18.69 2.01
C ILE A 80 11.65 18.64 1.21
N GLY A 81 11.60 18.11 -0.02
CA GLY A 81 12.73 18.01 -0.94
C GLY A 81 13.59 16.75 -0.75
N ARG A 82 13.42 16.01 0.35
CA ARG A 82 14.03 14.68 0.53
C ARG A 82 13.26 13.63 -0.27
N ARG A 83 13.94 12.53 -0.58
CA ARG A 83 13.34 11.40 -1.27
C ARG A 83 13.22 10.23 -0.32
N VAL A 84 12.03 9.64 -0.27
CA VAL A 84 11.78 8.39 0.45
C VAL A 84 11.45 7.27 -0.53
N THR A 85 11.87 6.04 -0.19
CA THR A 85 11.59 4.83 -0.97
C THR A 85 10.87 3.82 -0.10
N ALA A 86 9.65 3.46 -0.47
CA ALA A 86 8.94 2.35 0.17
C ALA A 86 9.24 1.05 -0.56
N HIS A 87 9.72 0.06 0.18
CA HIS A 87 9.94 -1.31 -0.24
C HIS A 87 8.84 -2.19 0.33
N ALA A 88 8.24 -3.03 -0.52
CA ALA A 88 7.26 -4.02 -0.10
C ALA A 88 7.74 -5.42 -0.47
N GLN A 89 7.55 -6.36 0.46
CA GLN A 89 7.74 -7.79 0.22
C GLN A 89 6.48 -8.55 0.64
N LEU A 90 5.94 -9.38 -0.25
CA LEU A 90 4.86 -10.30 0.07
C LEU A 90 5.38 -11.42 0.97
N ALA A 91 5.11 -11.34 2.27
CA ALA A 91 5.61 -12.28 3.26
C ALA A 91 4.75 -13.54 3.36
N LYS A 92 3.43 -13.40 3.25
CA LYS A 92 2.48 -14.53 3.35
C LYS A 92 1.32 -14.41 2.37
N VAL A 93 0.93 -15.54 1.80
CA VAL A 93 -0.31 -15.73 1.03
C VAL A 93 -1.18 -16.73 1.77
N ASP A 94 -2.43 -16.37 2.04
CA ASP A 94 -3.41 -17.17 2.78
C ASP A 94 -4.77 -17.09 2.06
N GLY A 95 -4.95 -17.95 1.06
CA GLY A 95 -6.04 -17.85 0.10
C GLY A 95 -6.03 -16.49 -0.62
N ARG A 96 -7.07 -15.68 -0.40
CA ARG A 96 -7.20 -14.31 -0.96
C ARG A 96 -6.51 -13.23 -0.14
N ARG A 97 -5.95 -13.56 1.03
CA ARG A 97 -5.29 -12.62 1.95
C ARG A 97 -3.79 -12.58 1.67
N LEU A 98 -3.27 -11.38 1.51
CA LEU A 98 -1.87 -11.09 1.20
C LEU A 98 -1.30 -10.22 2.31
N LEU A 99 -0.28 -10.70 3.00
CA LEU A 99 0.42 -9.94 4.04
C LEU A 99 1.78 -9.48 3.54
N PHE A 100 1.99 -8.18 3.53
CA PHE A 100 3.23 -7.54 3.14
C PHE A 100 4.00 -7.03 4.36
N GLU A 101 5.32 -7.18 4.31
CA GLU A 101 6.25 -6.43 5.15
C GLU A 101 6.75 -5.22 4.36
N ILE A 102 6.83 -4.08 5.05
CA ILE A 102 7.16 -2.78 4.46
C ILE A 102 8.32 -2.15 5.22
N VAL A 103 9.25 -1.58 4.47
CA VAL A 103 10.26 -0.65 4.98
C VAL A 103 10.26 0.59 4.10
N VAL A 104 10.28 1.77 4.71
CA VAL A 104 10.42 3.05 4.02
C VAL A 104 11.71 3.70 4.47
N THR A 105 12.55 4.13 3.53
CA THR A 105 13.87 4.72 3.81
C THR A 105 14.04 6.11 3.20
N ASP A 106 14.84 6.96 3.84
CA ASP A 106 15.46 8.17 3.28
C ASP A 106 16.98 7.93 3.25
N GLY A 107 17.50 7.57 2.08
CA GLY A 107 18.87 7.02 1.96
C GLY A 107 19.04 5.76 2.81
N ASP A 108 20.00 5.78 3.73
CA ASP A 108 20.30 4.67 4.65
C ASP A 108 19.45 4.69 5.94
N THR A 109 18.61 5.70 6.12
CA THR A 109 17.79 5.84 7.35
C THR A 109 16.42 5.22 7.13
N THR A 110 16.04 4.25 7.96
CA THR A 110 14.66 3.78 8.03
C THR A 110 13.77 4.86 8.64
N VAL A 111 12.86 5.41 7.83
CA VAL A 111 11.89 6.41 8.28
C VAL A 111 10.61 5.76 8.78
N ALA A 112 10.23 4.62 8.22
CA ALA A 112 9.09 3.86 8.70
C ALA A 112 9.21 2.36 8.39
N GLU A 113 8.53 1.52 9.16
CA GLU A 113 8.40 0.09 8.87
C GLU A 113 7.08 -0.45 9.40
N GLY A 114 6.63 -1.58 8.84
CA GLY A 114 5.37 -2.15 9.26
C GLY A 114 4.85 -3.25 8.36
N ARG A 115 3.54 -3.49 8.44
CA ARG A 115 2.83 -4.52 7.70
C ARG A 115 1.56 -3.99 7.08
N VAL A 116 1.29 -4.41 5.83
CA VAL A 116 0.06 -4.09 5.11
C VAL A 116 -0.62 -5.40 4.72
N GLU A 117 -1.88 -5.53 5.09
CA GLU A 117 -2.73 -6.63 4.67
C GLU A 117 -3.65 -6.19 3.54
N ARG A 118 -3.64 -6.94 2.45
CA ARG A 118 -4.54 -6.76 1.33
C ARG A 118 -5.36 -8.00 1.06
N ILE A 119 -6.57 -7.78 0.57
CA ILE A 119 -7.46 -8.85 0.14
C ILE A 119 -7.67 -8.75 -1.37
N LEU A 120 -7.47 -9.85 -2.08
CA LEU A 120 -7.86 -10.00 -3.47
C LEU A 120 -9.39 -10.00 -3.60
N VAL A 121 -9.90 -9.23 -4.56
CA VAL A 121 -11.32 -9.07 -4.84
C VAL A 121 -11.57 -8.98 -6.35
N ASP A 122 -12.77 -9.39 -6.77
CA ASP A 122 -13.30 -9.03 -8.07
C ASP A 122 -13.60 -7.52 -8.10
N ARG A 123 -13.03 -6.79 -9.07
CA ARG A 123 -13.11 -5.33 -9.14
C ARG A 123 -14.54 -4.84 -9.34
N GLN A 124 -15.26 -5.44 -10.28
CA GLN A 124 -16.61 -4.98 -10.63
C GLN A 124 -17.58 -5.22 -9.48
N ARG A 125 -17.58 -6.43 -8.91
CA ARG A 125 -18.41 -6.79 -7.75
C ARG A 125 -18.08 -5.91 -6.54
N PHE A 126 -16.80 -5.62 -6.31
CA PHE A 126 -16.40 -4.78 -5.18
C PHE A 126 -16.89 -3.33 -5.34
N VAL A 127 -16.76 -2.74 -6.54
CA VAL A 127 -17.24 -1.39 -6.84
C VAL A 127 -18.77 -1.32 -6.77
N ALA A 128 -19.48 -2.26 -7.40
CA ALA A 128 -20.94 -2.31 -7.34
C ALA A 128 -21.48 -2.39 -5.90
N ARG A 129 -20.78 -3.11 -5.01
CA ARG A 129 -21.15 -3.15 -3.58
C ARG A 129 -21.01 -1.79 -2.89
N ALA A 130 -20.06 -0.95 -3.32
CA ALA A 130 -19.81 0.35 -2.69
C ALA A 130 -20.81 1.42 -3.14
N PHE A 131 -21.28 1.36 -4.38
CA PHE A 131 -22.17 2.37 -4.96
C PHE A 131 -23.64 1.93 -5.08
N GLY A 132 -23.95 0.66 -4.79
CA GLY A 132 -25.28 0.08 -5.03
C GLY A 132 -25.46 -0.33 -6.50
N PRO A 133 -26.57 -0.99 -6.87
CA PRO A 133 -26.92 -1.18 -8.27
C PRO A 133 -27.12 0.20 -8.94
N ASP A 134 -26.64 0.37 -10.18
CA ASP A 134 -27.03 1.52 -11.01
C ASP A 134 -28.56 1.49 -11.16
N GLU A 135 -29.26 2.40 -10.49
CA GLU A 135 -30.66 2.67 -10.77
C GLU A 135 -30.72 3.44 -12.09
N SER A 136 -30.73 2.70 -13.21
CA SER A 136 -31.07 3.22 -14.56
C SER A 136 -32.55 3.04 -14.84
#